data_AF-A0A317HQI8-F1
#
_entry.id   AF-A0A317HQI8-F1
#
_cell.length_a   1.000
_cell.length_b   1.000
_cell.length_c   1.000
_cell.angle_alpha   90.00
_cell.angle_beta   90.00
_cell.angle_gamma   90.00
#
_symmetry.space_group_name_H-M   'P 1'
#
loop_
_entity.id
_entity.type
_entity.pdbx_description
1 polymer ?
#
loop_
_entity_poly.entity_id
_entity_poly.type
_entity_poly.pdbx_seq_one_letter_code
_entity_poly.pdbx_strand_id
1 'polypeptide(L)'
;MSRPVSWLLFVAIAVPATGCLRASAKTVKDVPLDMPPPPPRVVETVEATPVAPAPLIEEPAHEPIRLPARSIPRADAARPEPPKSESPKAEGSTEATRAAEEAAKPPTSLQTTPPSAELEVERTIRGVIYRAAADLSRVDYRVLNTDGRSQYDTAKRFIRQAEDALDPRTRNLLYARNLADKALALAGQLAKR
;
A
#
# COMPACT_ATOMS: atom_id res chain seq x y z
N MET A 1 -26.22 -23.30 -41.46
CA MET A 1 -27.31 -23.57 -40.50
C MET A 1 -26.77 -24.33 -39.29
N SER A 2 -27.21 -23.91 -38.10
CA SER A 2 -27.38 -24.66 -36.84
C SER A 2 -26.21 -25.45 -36.21
N ARG A 3 -25.70 -24.89 -35.11
CA ARG A 3 -25.25 -25.61 -33.88
C ARG A 3 -26.51 -26.08 -33.11
N PRO A 4 -26.50 -26.58 -31.84
CA PRO A 4 -25.48 -27.14 -30.92
C PRO A 4 -26.03 -28.37 -30.12
N VAL A 5 -25.54 -28.61 -28.88
CA VAL A 5 -25.99 -29.57 -27.82
C VAL A 5 -25.18 -30.87 -27.87
N SER A 6 -24.53 -31.41 -26.83
CA SER A 6 -24.65 -31.45 -25.36
C SER A 6 -23.31 -32.02 -24.87
N TRP A 7 -22.81 -31.99 -23.63
CA TRP A 7 -23.12 -31.39 -22.34
C TRP A 7 -22.18 -32.11 -21.37
N LEU A 8 -21.75 -31.42 -20.31
CA LEU A 8 -21.16 -31.98 -19.08
C LEU A 8 -19.87 -32.79 -19.18
N LEU A 9 -18.75 -32.13 -18.88
CA LEU A 9 -17.73 -32.76 -18.05
C LEU A 9 -17.57 -31.94 -16.76
N PHE A 10 -18.37 -32.32 -15.77
CA PHE A 10 -18.26 -31.90 -14.38
C PHE A 10 -17.16 -32.77 -13.75
N VAL A 11 -15.99 -32.21 -13.46
CA VAL A 11 -15.01 -32.87 -12.58
C VAL A 11 -14.57 -31.87 -11.52
N ALA A 12 -15.09 -32.13 -10.32
CA ALA A 12 -14.77 -31.46 -9.08
C ALA A 12 -13.28 -31.64 -8.74
N ILE A 13 -12.57 -30.53 -8.52
CA ILE A 13 -11.19 -30.53 -8.02
C ILE A 13 -11.23 -29.97 -6.60
N ALA A 14 -11.06 -30.85 -5.62
CA ALA A 14 -10.97 -30.54 -4.20
C ALA A 14 -9.55 -30.12 -3.81
N VAL A 15 -9.47 -29.14 -2.88
CA VAL A 15 -8.28 -28.40 -2.42
C VAL A 15 -7.60 -29.12 -1.21
N PRO A 16 -6.25 -29.15 -1.08
CA PRO A 16 -5.56 -29.62 0.13
C PRO A 16 -5.13 -28.46 1.07
N ALA A 17 -4.98 -28.73 2.38
CA ALA A 17 -4.60 -27.75 3.43
C ALA A 17 -3.31 -28.17 4.19
N THR A 18 -2.28 -27.28 4.29
CA THR A 18 -0.90 -27.49 4.87
C THR A 18 -0.13 -26.39 5.74
N GLY A 19 0.37 -26.71 6.94
CA GLY A 19 1.15 -26.12 8.08
C GLY A 19 0.65 -25.06 9.12
N CYS A 20 0.42 -25.38 10.43
CA CYS A 20 0.69 -24.47 11.58
C CYS A 20 0.75 -25.14 12.98
N LEU A 21 1.98 -25.24 13.52
CA LEU A 21 2.26 -25.47 14.95
C LEU A 21 2.07 -24.16 15.73
N ARG A 22 1.46 -24.22 16.90
CA ARG A 22 1.38 -23.10 17.85
C ARG A 22 2.48 -23.25 18.91
N ALA A 23 3.53 -22.43 18.82
CA ALA A 23 4.50 -22.24 19.89
C ALA A 23 4.02 -21.12 20.82
N SER A 24 3.90 -21.40 22.12
CA SER A 24 3.57 -20.42 23.15
C SER A 24 4.85 -19.79 23.68
N ALA A 25 5.02 -18.47 23.52
CA ALA A 25 6.12 -17.75 24.13
C ALA A 25 5.88 -17.62 25.64
N LYS A 26 6.91 -17.93 26.45
CA LYS A 26 6.94 -17.62 27.88
C LYS A 26 7.04 -16.10 28.03
N THR A 27 6.09 -15.53 28.76
CA THR A 27 6.11 -14.14 29.18
C THR A 27 7.36 -13.90 30.03
N VAL A 28 8.28 -13.09 29.51
CA VAL A 28 9.41 -12.57 30.28
C VAL A 28 8.80 -11.59 31.28
N LYS A 29 9.04 -11.85 32.57
CA LYS A 29 8.66 -10.98 33.68
C LYS A 29 9.12 -9.55 33.39
N ASP A 30 8.23 -8.61 33.67
CA ASP A 30 8.50 -7.18 33.73
C ASP A 30 9.72 -6.93 34.64
N VAL A 31 10.88 -6.72 34.03
CA VAL A 31 12.08 -6.23 34.71
C VAL A 31 11.98 -4.71 34.62
N PRO A 32 11.86 -3.99 35.74
CA PRO A 32 11.77 -2.53 35.69
C PRO A 32 13.08 -2.00 35.12
N LEU A 33 13.02 -1.52 33.88
CA LEU A 33 14.10 -0.77 33.25
C LEU A 33 14.25 0.54 34.03
N ASP A 34 15.40 0.71 34.67
CA ASP A 34 15.82 1.99 35.25
C ASP A 34 15.96 3.00 34.12
N MET A 35 14.89 3.77 33.88
CA MET A 35 14.85 4.78 32.86
C MET A 35 15.48 6.06 33.42
N PRO A 36 16.59 6.56 32.84
CA PRO A 36 17.15 7.82 33.27
C PRO A 36 16.14 8.94 33.04
N PRO A 37 16.05 9.92 33.97
CA PRO A 37 15.09 11.01 33.84
C PRO A 37 15.32 11.77 32.53
N PRO A 38 14.25 12.19 31.83
CA PRO A 38 14.39 12.90 30.57
C PRO A 38 15.21 14.18 30.79
N PRO A 39 16.13 14.52 29.87
CA PRO A 39 16.92 15.72 29.99
C PRO A 39 16.00 16.96 30.00
N PRO A 40 16.32 17.97 30.83
CA PRO A 40 15.52 19.18 30.94
C PRO A 40 15.48 19.90 29.59
N ARG A 41 14.27 20.11 29.06
CA ARG A 41 14.07 20.96 27.89
C ARG A 41 14.25 22.41 28.33
N VAL A 42 15.36 23.01 27.95
CA VAL A 42 15.52 24.47 28.00
C VAL A 42 14.63 25.03 26.91
N VAL A 43 13.45 25.54 27.30
CA VAL A 43 12.64 26.37 26.41
C VAL A 43 13.29 27.74 26.43
N GLU A 44 14.12 28.05 25.44
CA GLU A 44 14.46 29.43 25.13
C GLU A 44 13.16 30.13 24.75
N THR A 45 12.64 30.93 25.67
CA THR A 45 11.58 31.90 25.40
C THR A 45 12.13 32.86 24.36
N VAL A 46 11.84 32.62 23.08
CA VAL A 46 12.08 33.59 22.01
C VAL A 46 11.24 34.82 22.36
N GLU A 47 11.94 35.86 22.82
CA GLU A 47 11.41 37.21 22.94
C GLU A 47 10.95 37.64 21.54
N ALA A 48 9.63 37.58 21.31
CA ALA A 48 9.03 38.05 20.09
C ALA A 48 9.18 39.56 20.02
N THR A 49 10.20 40.04 19.32
CA THR A 49 10.27 41.44 18.87
C THR A 49 8.97 41.73 18.10
N PRO A 50 8.14 42.70 18.50
CA PRO A 50 6.89 42.98 17.82
C PRO A 50 7.20 43.54 16.43
N VAL A 51 7.01 42.72 15.40
CA VAL A 51 6.98 43.16 14.01
C VAL A 51 5.72 44.01 13.84
N ALA A 52 5.90 45.26 13.41
CA ALA A 52 4.79 46.17 13.12
C ALA A 52 3.81 45.51 12.13
N PRO A 53 2.48 45.63 12.35
CA PRO A 53 1.51 45.00 11.46
C PRO A 53 1.62 45.61 10.07
N ALA A 54 1.88 44.75 9.07
CA ALA A 54 1.73 45.11 7.66
C ALA A 54 0.26 45.52 7.40
N PRO A 55 -0.01 46.50 6.52
CA PRO A 55 -1.37 46.87 6.18
C PRO A 55 -2.10 45.66 5.58
N LEU A 56 -3.23 45.31 6.20
CA LEU A 56 -4.14 44.28 5.72
C LEU A 56 -4.64 44.66 4.33
N ILE A 57 -4.38 43.80 3.36
CA ILE A 57 -5.05 43.84 2.06
C ILE A 57 -6.54 43.65 2.31
N GLU A 58 -7.34 44.60 1.85
CA GLU A 58 -8.80 44.58 1.97
C GLU A 58 -9.36 43.44 1.11
N GLU A 59 -9.77 42.35 1.78
CA GLU A 59 -10.43 41.21 1.15
C GLU A 59 -11.83 41.66 0.69
N PRO A 60 -12.20 41.47 -0.60
CA PRO A 60 -13.54 41.79 -1.06
C PRO A 60 -14.56 40.91 -0.32
N ALA A 61 -15.58 41.55 0.25
CA ALA A 61 -16.62 40.89 1.04
C ALA A 61 -17.22 39.68 0.32
N HIS A 62 -16.94 38.49 0.83
CA HIS A 62 -17.61 37.27 0.41
C HIS A 62 -19.05 37.25 0.95
N GLU A 63 -20.03 37.29 0.05
CA GLU A 63 -21.43 37.04 0.39
C GLU A 63 -21.59 35.64 1.01
N PRO A 64 -22.36 35.49 2.11
CA PRO A 64 -22.56 34.19 2.72
C PRO A 64 -23.46 33.32 1.84
N ILE A 65 -22.86 32.32 1.18
CA ILE A 65 -23.60 31.23 0.56
C ILE A 65 -24.33 30.45 1.66
N ARG A 66 -25.67 30.53 1.68
CA ARG A 66 -26.49 29.67 2.53
C ARG A 66 -26.49 28.25 1.96
N LEU A 67 -25.75 27.36 2.61
CA LEU A 67 -25.82 25.92 2.33
C LEU A 67 -27.04 25.30 3.03
N PRO A 68 -27.84 24.45 2.36
CA PRO A 68 -28.89 23.69 3.02
C PRO A 68 -28.27 22.65 3.96
N ALA A 69 -28.84 22.55 5.18
CA ALA A 69 -28.44 21.56 6.17
C ALA A 69 -28.66 20.15 5.63
N ARG A 70 -27.56 19.42 5.38
CA ARG A 70 -27.60 18.00 5.00
C ARG A 70 -27.74 17.19 6.27
N SER A 71 -28.88 16.53 6.43
CA SER A 71 -29.10 15.53 7.48
C SER A 71 -28.10 14.37 7.28
N ILE A 72 -27.36 14.05 8.33
CA ILE A 72 -26.42 12.93 8.36
C ILE A 72 -27.22 11.68 8.77
N PRO A 73 -27.43 10.67 7.91
CA PRO A 73 -27.87 9.37 8.38
C PRO A 73 -26.73 8.73 9.17
N ARG A 74 -27.01 8.44 10.45
CA ARG A 74 -26.15 7.73 11.39
C ARG A 74 -25.87 6.33 10.83
N ALA A 75 -24.59 6.03 10.59
CA ALA A 75 -24.15 4.68 10.25
C ALA A 75 -24.14 3.82 11.51
N ASP A 76 -25.07 2.87 11.58
CA ASP A 76 -25.05 1.80 12.57
C ASP A 76 -24.20 0.63 12.07
N ALA A 77 -23.28 0.25 12.96
CA ALA A 77 -22.83 -1.10 13.26
C ALA A 77 -22.08 -1.97 12.24
N ALA A 78 -21.03 -2.57 12.83
CA ALA A 78 -20.50 -3.90 12.59
C ALA A 78 -19.52 -4.08 11.42
N ARG A 79 -18.25 -3.85 11.76
CA ARG A 79 -17.06 -4.50 11.19
C ARG A 79 -16.99 -5.94 11.71
N PRO A 80 -16.98 -6.97 10.85
CA PRO A 80 -16.45 -8.29 11.21
C PRO A 80 -15.01 -8.41 10.70
N GLU A 81 -14.10 -8.78 11.60
CA GLU A 81 -12.70 -9.08 11.31
C GLU A 81 -12.57 -10.39 10.51
N PRO A 82 -11.62 -10.50 9.56
CA PRO A 82 -11.39 -11.75 8.83
C PRO A 82 -10.58 -12.75 9.69
N PRO A 83 -11.04 -14.00 9.89
CA PRO A 83 -10.21 -15.03 10.49
C PRO A 83 -9.16 -15.56 9.52
N LYS A 84 -8.02 -15.90 10.11
CA LYS A 84 -6.74 -16.30 9.52
C LYS A 84 -6.82 -17.57 8.67
N SER A 85 -6.05 -17.54 7.58
CA SER A 85 -5.58 -18.74 6.89
C SER A 85 -4.77 -19.63 7.84
N GLU A 86 -5.13 -20.90 7.86
CA GLU A 86 -4.33 -21.97 8.44
C GLU A 86 -4.37 -23.14 7.46
N SER A 87 -3.32 -23.93 7.45
CA SER A 87 -3.09 -25.07 6.59
C SER A 87 -2.32 -26.08 7.55
N PRO A 88 -2.34 -27.45 7.53
CA PRO A 88 -1.32 -28.36 8.22
C PRO A 88 -0.59 -29.51 7.40
N LYS A 89 0.78 -29.52 7.37
CA LYS A 89 1.87 -30.55 7.11
C LYS A 89 1.96 -31.51 5.88
N ALA A 90 3.12 -31.62 5.18
CA ALA A 90 4.39 -32.39 5.41
C ALA A 90 4.26 -33.90 5.10
N GLU A 91 5.13 -34.61 4.36
CA GLU A 91 6.53 -35.12 4.59
C GLU A 91 7.07 -35.67 3.22
N GLY A 92 8.35 -35.93 2.91
CA GLY A 92 9.59 -36.11 3.68
C GLY A 92 10.76 -36.53 2.76
N SER A 93 11.76 -37.18 3.37
CA SER A 93 13.02 -37.77 2.84
C SER A 93 14.20 -36.81 2.58
N THR A 94 15.23 -36.75 3.45
CA THR A 94 16.40 -37.67 3.58
C THR A 94 17.22 -37.72 2.29
N GLU A 95 18.55 -37.61 2.24
CA GLU A 95 19.62 -37.63 3.24
C GLU A 95 20.94 -37.31 2.51
N ALA A 96 21.87 -36.69 3.25
CA ALA A 96 23.32 -36.65 3.10
C ALA A 96 23.98 -36.62 1.71
N THR A 97 24.89 -35.65 1.50
CA THR A 97 26.33 -35.95 1.32
C THR A 97 27.17 -34.75 1.76
N ARG A 98 28.25 -35.09 2.43
CA ARG A 98 29.22 -34.33 3.22
C ARG A 98 30.43 -33.95 2.36
N ALA A 99 30.96 -32.74 2.53
CA ALA A 99 32.38 -32.32 2.42
C ALA A 99 32.40 -30.81 2.10
N ALA A 100 32.71 -29.96 3.07
CA ALA A 100 34.07 -29.43 3.26
C ALA A 100 34.50 -28.51 2.12
N GLU A 101 34.21 -27.21 2.24
CA GLU A 101 35.21 -26.20 1.88
C GLU A 101 34.94 -24.92 2.68
N GLU A 102 35.83 -24.69 3.64
CA GLU A 102 35.99 -23.46 4.37
C GLU A 102 36.60 -22.42 3.42
N ALA A 103 35.74 -21.66 2.74
CA ALA A 103 36.14 -20.47 2.01
C ALA A 103 35.63 -19.23 2.77
N ALA A 104 36.60 -18.43 3.19
CA ALA A 104 36.46 -17.19 3.95
C ALA A 104 35.20 -16.39 3.56
N LYS A 105 34.29 -16.22 4.54
CA LYS A 105 33.21 -15.23 4.41
C LYS A 105 33.87 -13.84 4.42
N PRO A 106 33.79 -13.05 3.33
CA PRO A 106 34.12 -11.64 3.45
C PRO A 106 33.18 -11.02 4.50
N PRO A 107 33.65 -10.02 5.27
CA PRO A 107 32.79 -9.36 6.24
C PRO A 107 31.53 -8.89 5.53
N THR A 108 30.37 -9.07 6.17
CA THR A 108 29.08 -8.56 5.72
C THR A 108 29.18 -7.04 5.54
N SER A 109 29.64 -6.62 4.37
CA SER A 109 29.58 -5.24 3.93
C SER A 109 28.11 -4.91 3.80
N LEU A 110 27.70 -3.81 4.42
CA LEU A 110 26.41 -3.16 4.23
C LEU A 110 25.94 -3.38 2.78
N GLN A 111 24.93 -4.25 2.60
CA GLN A 111 24.42 -4.63 1.28
C GLN A 111 23.77 -3.41 0.66
N THR A 112 24.56 -2.62 -0.06
CA THR A 112 24.06 -1.63 -1.00
C THR A 112 23.65 -2.39 -2.24
N THR A 113 22.34 -2.51 -2.45
CA THR A 113 21.78 -2.98 -3.73
C THR A 113 22.45 -2.21 -4.87
N PRO A 114 22.95 -2.86 -5.93
CA PRO A 114 23.63 -2.15 -7.00
C PRO A 114 22.67 -1.17 -7.68
N PRO A 115 23.14 0.03 -8.10
CA PRO A 115 22.29 1.06 -8.69
C PRO A 115 21.59 0.60 -9.99
N SER A 116 22.15 -0.39 -10.68
CA SER A 116 21.54 -1.02 -11.86
C SER A 116 20.24 -1.76 -11.52
N ALA A 117 20.18 -2.45 -10.38
CA ALA A 117 18.98 -3.17 -9.97
C ALA A 117 17.83 -2.21 -9.60
N GLU A 118 18.15 -1.08 -8.99
CA GLU A 118 17.14 -0.04 -8.69
C GLU A 118 16.55 0.57 -9.96
N LEU A 119 17.38 0.82 -10.98
CA LEU A 119 16.92 1.33 -12.27
C LEU A 119 15.99 0.35 -12.98
N GLU A 120 16.25 -0.95 -12.87
CA GLU A 120 15.36 -1.97 -13.41
C GLU A 120 14.00 -1.97 -12.69
N VAL A 121 14.01 -1.91 -11.36
CA VAL A 121 12.79 -1.78 -10.55
C VAL A 121 12.00 -0.53 -10.95
N GLU A 122 12.66 0.63 -11.06
CA GLU A 122 12.01 1.87 -11.50
C GLU A 122 11.36 1.75 -12.88
N ARG A 123 12.04 1.12 -13.84
CA ARG A 123 11.47 0.86 -15.17
C ARG A 123 10.24 -0.04 -15.10
N THR A 124 10.27 -1.08 -14.27
CA THR A 124 9.09 -1.95 -14.09
C THR A 124 7.91 -1.18 -13.49
N ILE A 125 8.14 -0.33 -12.50
CA ILE A 125 7.10 0.49 -11.86
C ILE A 125 6.50 1.46 -12.89
N ARG A 126 7.32 2.15 -13.68
CA ARG A 126 6.83 3.01 -14.77
C ARG A 126 5.98 2.23 -15.77
N GLY A 127 6.38 1.00 -16.09
CA GLY A 127 5.58 0.11 -16.93
C GLY A 127 4.20 -0.19 -16.36
N VAL A 128 4.09 -0.43 -15.05
CA VAL A 128 2.82 -0.64 -14.35
C VAL A 128 1.96 0.63 -14.36
N ILE A 129 2.56 1.79 -14.06
CA ILE A 129 1.87 3.09 -14.09
C ILE A 129 1.29 3.35 -15.48
N TYR A 130 2.07 3.12 -16.54
CA TYR A 130 1.61 3.31 -17.91
C TYR A 130 0.44 2.39 -18.27
N ARG A 131 0.48 1.12 -17.85
CA ARG A 131 -0.65 0.19 -18.05
C ARG A 131 -1.90 0.65 -17.31
N ALA A 132 -1.78 1.04 -16.05
CA ALA A 132 -2.90 1.55 -15.27
C ALA A 132 -3.51 2.81 -15.91
N ALA A 133 -2.68 3.74 -16.40
CA ALA A 133 -3.13 4.93 -17.12
C ALA A 133 -3.85 4.56 -18.44
N ALA A 134 -3.32 3.59 -19.19
CA ALA A 134 -3.95 3.09 -20.41
C ALA A 134 -5.31 2.45 -20.12
N ASP A 135 -5.43 1.66 -19.05
CA ASP A 135 -6.71 1.06 -18.64
C ASP A 135 -7.73 2.15 -18.24
N LEU A 136 -7.33 3.16 -17.46
CA LEU A 136 -8.19 4.30 -17.14
C LEU A 136 -8.59 5.11 -18.38
N SER A 137 -7.73 5.22 -19.39
CA SER A 137 -8.05 5.97 -20.62
C SER A 137 -9.19 5.34 -21.43
N ARG A 138 -9.41 4.03 -21.26
CA ARG A 138 -10.49 3.29 -21.93
C ARG A 138 -11.83 3.40 -21.21
N VAL A 139 -11.82 3.81 -19.95
CA VAL A 139 -13.01 3.94 -19.11
C VAL A 139 -13.69 5.28 -19.37
N ASP A 140 -14.95 5.27 -19.80
CA ASP A 140 -15.71 6.50 -20.02
C ASP A 140 -16.28 7.04 -18.70
N TYR A 141 -15.63 8.05 -18.14
CA TYR A 141 -16.00 8.67 -16.87
C TYR A 141 -17.47 9.13 -16.78
N ARG A 142 -18.10 9.48 -17.91
CA ARG A 142 -19.46 10.06 -17.93
C ARG A 142 -20.54 9.02 -17.67
N VAL A 143 -20.30 7.77 -18.06
CA VAL A 143 -21.26 6.68 -17.87
C VAL A 143 -21.07 5.96 -16.54
N LEU A 144 -20.00 6.27 -15.79
CA LEU A 144 -19.76 5.68 -14.48
C LEU A 144 -20.76 6.21 -13.44
N ASN A 145 -21.20 5.32 -12.54
CA ASN A 145 -21.94 5.69 -11.35
C ASN A 145 -21.06 6.48 -10.35
N THR A 146 -21.66 7.02 -9.29
CA THR A 146 -20.94 7.86 -8.31
C THR A 146 -19.74 7.15 -7.67
N ASP A 147 -19.88 5.85 -7.37
CA ASP A 147 -18.80 5.03 -6.82
C ASP A 147 -17.69 4.75 -7.85
N GLY A 148 -18.04 4.44 -9.10
CA GLY A 148 -17.06 4.27 -10.17
C GLY A 148 -16.24 5.53 -10.41
N ARG A 149 -16.88 6.71 -10.37
CA ARG A 149 -16.18 8.00 -10.49
C ARG A 149 -15.19 8.21 -9.36
N SER A 150 -15.56 7.90 -8.11
CA SER A 150 -14.63 8.03 -6.98
C SER A 150 -13.46 7.05 -7.07
N GLN A 151 -13.68 5.83 -7.57
CA GLN A 151 -12.62 4.86 -7.85
C GLN A 151 -11.68 5.36 -8.95
N TYR A 152 -12.23 5.93 -10.02
CA TYR A 152 -11.45 6.50 -11.12
C TYR A 152 -10.56 7.65 -10.62
N ASP A 153 -11.12 8.56 -9.83
CA ASP A 153 -10.39 9.71 -9.27
C ASP A 153 -9.32 9.25 -8.28
N THR A 154 -9.62 8.24 -7.46
CA THR A 154 -8.66 7.58 -6.57
C THR A 154 -7.50 6.95 -7.35
N ALA A 155 -7.81 6.20 -8.41
CA ALA A 155 -6.80 5.57 -9.26
C ALA A 155 -5.88 6.63 -9.92
N LYS A 156 -6.44 7.74 -10.40
CA LYS A 156 -5.65 8.87 -10.92
C LYS A 156 -4.72 9.48 -9.86
N ARG A 157 -5.18 9.60 -8.62
CA ARG A 157 -4.34 10.11 -7.52
C ARG A 157 -3.19 9.17 -7.21
N PHE A 158 -3.44 7.86 -7.18
CA PHE A 158 -2.38 6.87 -6.97
C PHE A 158 -1.34 6.88 -8.08
N ILE A 159 -1.75 7.07 -9.35
CA ILE A 159 -0.80 7.24 -10.46
C ILE A 159 0.12 8.43 -10.21
N ARG A 160 -0.44 9.61 -9.90
CA ARG A 160 0.36 10.81 -9.62
C ARG A 160 1.31 10.62 -8.44
N GLN A 161 0.80 10.08 -7.33
CA GLN A 161 1.62 9.82 -6.15
C GLN A 161 2.72 8.78 -6.42
N ALA A 162 2.47 7.81 -7.29
CA ALA A 162 3.48 6.85 -7.71
C ALA A 162 4.57 7.52 -8.54
N GLU A 163 4.19 8.42 -9.46
CA GLU A 163 5.11 9.24 -10.25
C GLU A 163 5.96 10.15 -9.34
N ASP A 164 5.34 10.87 -8.41
CA ASP A 164 6.03 11.73 -7.43
C ASP A 164 6.99 10.92 -6.52
N ALA A 165 6.65 9.66 -6.22
CA ALA A 165 7.51 8.77 -5.44
C ALA A 165 8.72 8.23 -6.23
N LEU A 166 8.70 8.32 -7.56
CA LEU A 166 9.84 8.03 -8.42
C LEU A 166 10.78 9.23 -8.58
N ASP A 167 10.40 10.42 -8.09
CA ASP A 167 11.26 11.59 -8.18
C ASP A 167 12.60 11.37 -7.45
N PRO A 168 13.73 11.87 -7.99
CA PRO A 168 15.05 11.67 -7.39
C PRO A 168 15.19 12.23 -5.96
N ARG A 169 14.32 13.16 -5.56
CA ARG A 169 14.38 13.86 -4.26
C ARG A 169 13.74 13.07 -3.12
N THR A 170 12.69 12.31 -3.42
CA THR A 170 11.85 11.56 -2.47
C THR A 170 11.92 10.05 -2.68
N ARG A 171 12.73 9.63 -3.67
CA ARG A 171 12.86 8.30 -4.26
C ARG A 171 12.52 7.17 -3.28
N ASN A 172 11.29 6.65 -3.40
CA ASN A 172 10.79 5.54 -2.61
C ASN A 172 10.14 4.49 -3.51
N LEU A 173 10.96 3.57 -4.02
CA LEU A 173 10.55 2.57 -5.01
C LEU A 173 9.49 1.60 -4.49
N LEU A 174 9.55 1.22 -3.21
CA LEU A 174 8.56 0.32 -2.62
C LEU A 174 7.19 1.00 -2.50
N TYR A 175 7.16 2.26 -2.09
CA TYR A 175 5.94 3.04 -2.04
C TYR A 175 5.35 3.26 -3.44
N ALA A 176 6.18 3.66 -4.41
CA ALA A 176 5.77 3.85 -5.80
C ALA A 176 5.18 2.56 -6.39
N ARG A 177 5.82 1.41 -6.17
CA ARG A 177 5.30 0.09 -6.60
C ARG A 177 3.93 -0.19 -6.01
N ASN A 178 3.79 -0.06 -4.68
CA ASN A 178 2.53 -0.33 -4.00
C ASN A 178 1.39 0.56 -4.50
N LEU A 179 1.67 1.83 -4.80
CA LEU A 179 0.69 2.75 -5.38
C LEU A 179 0.34 2.40 -6.83
N ALA A 180 1.35 2.06 -7.64
CA ALA A 180 1.16 1.64 -9.02
C ALA A 180 0.30 0.37 -9.11
N ASP A 181 0.55 -0.63 -8.25
CA ASP A 181 -0.23 -1.87 -8.19
C ASP A 181 -1.68 -1.61 -7.77
N LYS A 182 -1.91 -0.71 -6.81
CA LYS A 182 -3.27 -0.28 -6.41
C LYS A 182 -3.99 0.44 -7.54
N ALA A 183 -3.30 1.34 -8.23
CA ALA A 183 -3.86 2.03 -9.39
C ALA A 183 -4.24 1.04 -10.49
N LEU A 184 -3.37 0.08 -10.79
CA LEU A 184 -3.63 -0.98 -11.77
C LEU A 184 -4.83 -1.84 -11.38
N ALA A 185 -4.94 -2.22 -10.11
CA ALA A 185 -6.07 -2.99 -9.62
C ALA A 185 -7.41 -2.25 -9.78
N LEU A 186 -7.45 -0.97 -9.39
CA LEU A 186 -8.66 -0.14 -9.56
C LEU A 186 -8.98 0.10 -11.03
N ALA A 187 -7.98 0.45 -11.85
CA ALA A 187 -8.15 0.66 -13.28
C ALA A 187 -8.67 -0.61 -13.98
N GLY A 188 -8.10 -1.77 -13.65
CA GLY A 188 -8.51 -3.06 -14.18
C GLY A 188 -9.91 -3.50 -13.72
N GLN A 189 -10.38 -3.07 -12.55
CA GLN A 189 -11.76 -3.28 -12.11
C GLN A 189 -12.74 -2.42 -12.89
N LEU A 190 -12.39 -1.16 -13.14
CA LEU A 190 -13.22 -0.23 -13.91
C LEU A 190 -13.28 -0.58 -15.40
N ALA A 191 -12.17 -1.03 -15.98
CA ALA A 191 -12.11 -1.42 -17.40
C ALA A 191 -12.83 -2.74 -17.72
N LYS A 192 -13.18 -3.53 -16.71
CA LYS A 192 -13.93 -4.80 -16.87
C LYS A 192 -15.45 -4.64 -16.74
N ARG A 193 -15.93 -3.46 -16.37
CA ARG A 193 -17.36 -3.15 -16.25
C ARG A 193 -17.93 -2.68 -17.58
#